data_AF-A0A1C7GYM6-F1
#
_entry.id   AF-A0A1C7GYM6-F1
#
_cell.length_a   1.000
_cell.length_b   1.000
_cell.length_c   1.000
_cell.angle_alpha   90.00
_cell.angle_beta   90.00
_cell.angle_gamma   90.00
#
_symmetry.space_group_name_H-M   'P 1'
#
loop_
_entity.id
_entity.type
_entity.pdbx_description
1 polymer ?
#
loop_
_entity_poly.entity_id
_entity_poly.type
_entity_poly.pdbx_seq_one_letter_code
_entity_poly.pdbx_strand_id
1 'polypeptide(L)'
;MIKYCYILLAIALLICLMPMPYGYYILIRYISAIAFGVMAYDYYYQKQKKMYIITLSLALLFQPLIKLPLGRDIWNFVDIVTAIFLIYLFLSKKQV
;
A
#
# COMPACT_ATOMS: atom_id res chain seq x y z
N MET A 1 7.89 14.97 4.51
CA MET A 1 8.50 13.62 4.43
C MET A 1 7.50 12.55 3.95
N ILE A 2 6.35 12.36 4.62
CA ILE A 2 5.34 11.34 4.26
C ILE A 2 4.77 11.46 2.83
N LYS A 3 4.67 12.69 2.28
CA LYS A 3 4.15 12.93 0.91
C LYS A 3 4.90 12.16 -0.18
N TYR A 4 6.23 12.10 -0.10
CA TYR A 4 7.04 11.39 -1.10
C TYR A 4 6.94 9.86 -0.95
N CYS A 5 6.67 9.36 0.26
CA CYS A 5 6.45 7.93 0.49
C CYS A 5 5.24 7.41 -0.31
N TYR A 6 4.15 8.19 -0.44
CA TYR A 6 2.98 7.75 -1.22
C TYR A 6 3.31 7.53 -2.69
N ILE A 7 4.05 8.46 -3.30
CA ILE A 7 4.46 8.35 -4.71
C ILE A 7 5.46 7.19 -4.89
N LEU A 8 6.42 7.07 -3.98
CA LEU A 8 7.44 6.02 -4.07
C LEU A 8 6.82 4.62 -3.92
N LEU A 9 5.85 4.45 -3.02
CA LEU A 9 5.06 3.23 -2.90
C LEU A 9 4.19 2.97 -4.12
N ALA A 10 3.51 3.99 -4.65
CA ALA A 10 2.70 3.84 -5.86
C ALA A 10 3.56 3.38 -7.05
N ILE A 11 4.74 3.98 -7.25
CA ILE A 11 5.67 3.57 -8.30
C ILE A 11 6.15 2.13 -8.06
N ALA A 12 6.52 1.78 -6.82
CA ALA A 12 6.97 0.44 -6.49
C ALA A 12 5.90 -0.64 -6.74
N LEU A 13 4.64 -0.35 -6.40
CA LEU A 13 3.49 -1.21 -6.71
C LEU A 13 3.26 -1.31 -8.23
N LEU A 14 3.43 -0.21 -8.97
CA LEU A 14 3.31 -0.23 -10.43
C LEU A 14 4.42 -1.05 -11.10
N ILE A 15 5.63 -1.05 -10.54
CA ILE A 15 6.75 -1.89 -11.01
C ILE A 15 6.42 -3.38 -10.81
N CYS A 16 5.64 -3.75 -9.80
CA CYS A 16 5.17 -5.14 -9.61
C CYS A 16 4.25 -5.63 -10.73
N LEU A 17 3.68 -4.78 -11.60
CA LEU A 17 2.93 -5.26 -12.77
C LEU A 17 3.82 -5.95 -13.81
N MET A 18 5.11 -5.61 -13.83
CA MET A 18 6.08 -6.25 -14.71
C MET A 18 6.50 -7.61 -14.16
N PRO A 19 6.93 -8.57 -15.01
CA PRO A 19 7.42 -9.87 -14.56
C PRO A 19 8.77 -9.74 -13.85
N MET A 20 8.72 -9.33 -12.59
CA MET A 20 9.89 -9.18 -11.71
C MET A 20 10.26 -10.52 -11.04
N PRO A 21 11.50 -10.65 -10.51
CA PRO A 21 11.88 -11.83 -9.74
C PRO A 21 11.06 -11.94 -8.45
N TYR A 22 10.81 -13.17 -8.00
CA TYR A 22 9.94 -13.45 -6.85
C TYR A 22 10.32 -12.65 -5.58
N GLY A 23 11.62 -12.49 -5.33
CA GLY A 23 12.13 -11.72 -4.17
C GLY A 23 11.72 -10.24 -4.18
N TYR A 24 11.52 -9.64 -5.36
CA TYR A 24 11.08 -8.24 -5.47
C TYR A 24 9.66 -8.07 -4.91
N TYR A 25 8.73 -8.96 -5.27
CA TYR A 25 7.36 -8.90 -4.75
C TYR A 25 7.31 -9.05 -3.23
N ILE A 26 8.11 -9.96 -2.67
CA ILE A 26 8.20 -10.13 -1.22
C ILE A 26 8.69 -8.82 -0.56
N LEU A 27 9.76 -8.24 -1.11
CA LEU A 27 10.32 -6.99 -0.58
C LEU A 27 9.27 -5.86 -0.60
N ILE A 28 8.57 -5.69 -1.73
CA ILE A 28 7.52 -4.66 -1.85
C ILE A 28 6.35 -4.93 -0.89
N ARG A 29 5.98 -6.20 -0.63
CA ARG A 29 4.98 -6.57 0.39
C ARG A 29 5.40 -6.11 1.79
N TYR A 30 6.64 -6.38 2.19
CA TYR A 30 7.17 -5.91 3.47
C TYR A 30 7.11 -4.39 3.59
N ILE A 31 7.62 -3.68 2.57
CA ILE A 31 7.63 -2.21 2.57
C ILE A 31 6.20 -1.66 2.62
N SER A 32 5.29 -2.21 1.82
CA SER A 32 3.88 -1.79 1.77
C SER A 32 3.17 -2.04 3.09
N ALA A 33 3.36 -3.21 3.70
CA ALA A 33 2.78 -3.54 5.00
C ALA A 33 3.24 -2.59 6.10
N ILE A 34 4.55 -2.30 6.17
CA ILE A 34 5.11 -1.35 7.14
C ILE A 34 4.53 0.06 6.90
N ALA A 35 4.53 0.51 5.64
CA ALA A 35 4.03 1.84 5.31
C ALA A 35 2.55 2.01 5.65
N PHE A 36 1.70 1.03 5.29
CA PHE A 36 0.28 1.06 5.64
C PHE A 36 0.05 0.93 7.15
N GLY A 37 0.89 0.19 7.87
CA GLY A 37 0.86 0.12 9.33
C GLY A 37 1.14 1.49 9.98
N VAL A 38 2.16 2.21 9.50
CA VAL A 38 2.47 3.58 9.95
C VAL A 38 1.32 4.54 9.62
N MET A 39 0.77 4.46 8.40
CA MET A 39 -0.40 5.27 8.02
C MET A 39 -1.61 5.01 8.91
N ALA A 40 -1.89 3.74 9.23
CA ALA A 40 -2.99 3.37 10.11
C ALA A 40 -2.79 3.96 11.51
N TYR A 41 -1.58 3.90 12.05
CA TYR A 41 -1.25 4.54 13.32
C TYR A 41 -1.49 6.06 13.27
N ASP A 42 -1.04 6.75 12.23
CA ASP A 42 -1.27 8.18 12.06
C ASP A 42 -2.76 8.53 11.98
N TYR A 43 -3.56 7.76 11.23
CA TYR A 43 -5.00 7.98 11.11
C TYR A 43 -5.78 7.64 12.39
N TYR A 44 -5.29 6.68 13.18
CA TYR A 44 -5.82 6.38 14.50
C TYR A 44 -5.66 7.58 15.43
N TYR A 45 -4.47 8.20 15.48
CA TYR A 45 -4.21 9.41 16.27
C TYR A 45 -5.04 10.62 15.80
N GLN A 46 -5.23 10.77 14.49
CA GLN A 46 -6.09 11.82 13.91
C GLN A 46 -7.59 11.54 14.07
N LYS A 47 -7.98 10.46 14.77
CA LYS A 47 -9.38 10.03 14.97
C LYS A 47 -10.16 9.80 13.67
N GLN A 48 -9.47 9.58 12.55
CA GLN A 48 -10.08 9.32 11.25
C GLN A 48 -10.41 7.83 11.10
N LYS A 49 -11.47 7.39 11.78
CA LYS A 49 -11.86 5.97 11.85
C LYS A 49 -11.95 5.28 10.47
N LYS A 50 -12.53 5.95 9.46
CA LYS A 50 -12.67 5.40 8.10
C LYS A 50 -11.30 5.10 7.48
N MET A 51 -10.39 6.08 7.50
CA MET A 51 -9.06 5.96 6.91
C MET A 51 -8.20 4.95 7.67
N TYR A 52 -8.28 4.97 9.01
CA TYR A 52 -7.63 3.96 9.86
C TYR A 52 -7.99 2.54 9.42
N ILE A 53 -9.29 2.22 9.31
CA ILE A 53 -9.76 0.89 8.92
C ILE A 53 -9.23 0.52 7.53
N ILE A 54 -9.34 1.42 6.54
CA ILE A 54 -8.86 1.18 5.17
C ILE A 54 -7.35 0.87 5.16
N THR A 55 -6.55 1.72 5.79
CA THR A 55 -5.08 1.52 5.83
C THR A 55 -4.67 0.31 6.64
N LEU A 56 -5.38 -0.03 7.71
CA LEU A 56 -5.13 -1.24 8.47
C LEU A 56 -5.46 -2.49 7.66
N SER A 57 -6.59 -2.51 6.95
CA SER A 57 -6.95 -3.59 6.03
C SER A 57 -5.91 -3.75 4.92
N LEU A 58 -5.39 -2.66 4.35
CA LEU A 58 -4.30 -2.70 3.37
C LEU A 58 -3.01 -3.26 3.97
N ALA A 59 -2.64 -2.86 5.19
CA ALA A 59 -1.48 -3.43 5.89
C ALA A 59 -1.62 -4.95 6.06
N LEU A 60 -2.81 -5.42 6.43
CA LEU A 60 -3.13 -6.84 6.57
C LEU A 60 -3.28 -7.60 5.25
N LEU A 61 -3.56 -6.90 4.14
CA LEU A 61 -3.58 -7.50 2.82
C LEU A 61 -2.15 -7.70 2.31
N PHE A 62 -1.30 -6.67 2.45
CA PHE A 62 0.08 -6.69 1.96
C PHE A 62 1.06 -7.37 2.91
N GLN A 63 0.66 -7.75 4.12
CA GLN A 63 1.54 -8.43 5.06
C GLN A 63 2.10 -9.74 4.43
N PRO A 64 3.41 -10.00 4.58
CA PRO A 64 4.07 -11.18 4.02
C PRO A 64 4.18 -12.35 5.01
N LEU A 65 3.54 -12.28 6.17
CA LEU A 65 3.59 -13.29 7.23
C LEU A 65 2.65 -14.47 6.93
N ILE A 66 1.44 -14.19 6.48
CA ILE A 66 0.45 -15.17 6.06
C ILE A 66 0.45 -15.22 4.54
N LYS A 67 0.78 -16.39 3.98
CA LYS A 67 0.68 -16.64 2.55
C LYS A 67 -0.78 -16.62 2.12
N LEU A 68 -1.18 -15.55 1.45
CA LEU A 68 -2.44 -15.47 0.72
C LEU A 68 -2.21 -16.01 -0.70
N PRO A 69 -2.76 -17.19 -1.07
CA PRO A 69 -2.58 -17.79 -2.38
C PRO A 69 -3.47 -17.11 -3.43
N LEU A 70 -3.44 -15.77 -3.49
CA LEU A 70 -4.05 -15.04 -4.59
C LEU A 70 -3.15 -15.20 -5.81
N GLY A 71 -3.73 -15.54 -6.96
CA GLY A 71 -3.00 -15.64 -8.22
C GLY A 71 -2.38 -14.31 -8.64
N ARG A 72 -1.43 -14.35 -9.58
CA ARG A 72 -0.72 -13.15 -10.06
C ARG A 72 -1.68 -12.08 -10.58
N ASP A 73 -2.73 -12.47 -11.30
CA ASP A 73 -3.70 -11.52 -11.88
C ASP A 73 -4.46 -10.74 -10.80
N ILE A 74 -4.83 -11.42 -9.71
CA ILE A 74 -5.51 -10.79 -8.57
C ILE A 74 -4.55 -9.82 -7.86
N TRP A 75 -3.29 -10.20 -7.66
CA TRP A 75 -2.29 -9.31 -7.08
C TRP A 75 -2.03 -8.09 -7.93
N ASN A 76 -1.93 -8.25 -9.25
CA ASN A 76 -1.79 -7.12 -10.17
C ASN A 76 -2.98 -6.15 -10.06
N PHE A 77 -4.20 -6.68 -9.99
CA PHE A 77 -5.40 -5.87 -9.79
C PHE A 77 -5.36 -5.10 -8.46
N VAL A 78 -5.01 -5.79 -7.37
CA VAL A 78 -4.86 -5.18 -6.04
C VAL A 78 -3.78 -4.09 -6.05
N ASP A 79 -2.64 -4.32 -6.70
CA ASP A 79 -1.53 -3.37 -6.81
C ASP A 79 -1.95 -2.11 -7.58
N ILE A 80 -2.69 -2.26 -8.69
CA ILE A 80 -3.24 -1.13 -9.48
C ILE A 80 -4.21 -0.31 -8.64
N VAL A 81 -5.19 -0.94 -8.00
CA VAL A 81 -6.20 -0.25 -7.19
C VAL A 81 -5.54 0.49 -6.02
N THR A 82 -4.55 -0.15 -5.39
CA THR A 82 -3.80 0.43 -4.27
C THR A 82 -2.95 1.61 -4.73
N ALA A 83 -2.29 1.52 -5.88
CA ALA A 83 -1.53 2.62 -6.46
C ALA A 83 -2.42 3.84 -6.76
N ILE A 84 -3.59 3.63 -7.36
CA ILE A 84 -4.58 4.71 -7.61
C ILE A 84 -5.02 5.35 -6.29
N PHE A 85 -5.32 4.54 -5.27
CA PHE A 85 -5.69 5.03 -3.95
C PHE A 85 -4.59 5.90 -3.32
N LEU A 86 -3.33 5.45 -3.37
CA LEU A 86 -2.17 6.21 -2.87
C LEU A 86 -1.98 7.54 -3.62
N ILE A 87 -2.17 7.55 -4.94
CA ILE A 87 -2.11 8.78 -5.76
C ILE A 87 -3.24 9.74 -5.37
N TYR A 88 -4.47 9.23 -5.19
CA TYR A 88 -5.60 10.03 -4.73
C TYR A 88 -5.33 10.66 -3.35
N LEU A 89 -4.77 9.91 -2.41
CA LEU A 89 -4.39 10.44 -1.10
C LEU A 89 -3.28 11.50 -1.20
N PHE A 90 -2.31 11.31 -2.09
CA PHE A 90 -1.26 12.29 -2.33
C PHE A 90 -1.84 13.63 -2.82
N LEU A 91 -2.79 13.59 -3.77
CA LEU A 91 -3.48 14.77 -4.29
C LEU A 91 -4.37 15.41 -3.21
N SER A 92 -5.10 14.60 -2.44
CA SER A 92 -6.03 15.09 -1.41
C SER A 92 -5.29 15.72 -0.22
N LYS A 93 -4.15 15.18 0.22
CA LYS A 93 -3.27 15.80 1.23
C LYS A 93 -2.53 17.05 0.72
N LYS A 94 -2.71 17.46 -0.54
CA LYS A 94 -2.21 18.75 -1.05
C LYS A 94 -3.14 19.93 -0.70
N GLN A 95 -4.33 19.66 -0.16
CA GLN A 95 -5.40 20.66 0.08
C GLN A 95 -5.77 20.86 1.56
N VAL A 96 -4.91 20.46 2.51
CA VAL A 96 -5.02 20.82 3.94
C VAL A 96 -3.70 21.38 4.42
#